data_AF-A0A6A4QAG2-F1
#
_entry.id   AF-A0A6A4QAG2-F1
#
_cell.length_a   1.000
_cell.length_b   1.000
_cell.length_c   1.000
_cell.angle_alpha   90.00
_cell.angle_beta   90.00
_cell.angle_gamma   90.00
#
_symmetry.space_group_name_H-M   'P 1'
#
loop_
_entity.id
_entity.type
_entity.pdbx_description
1 polymer ?
#
loop_
_entity_poly.entity_id
_entity_poly.type
_entity_poly.pdbx_seq_one_letter_code
_entity_poly.pdbx_strand_id
1 'polypeptide(L)'
;MARFHLYIWWNLAYLNQTFCMGSTCTSSQAQAFTFLVRDQRLRANVRSTQGPTDLGKYLTHSPTGEVIFGGETMRFWYLRAPWLEPLRGPNGLDLSKLKKDIQPWQERRSRNI
;
A
#
# COMPACT_ATOMS: atom_id res chain seq x y z
N MET A 1 -4.87 -29.36 9.52
CA MET A 1 -5.45 -28.07 9.95
C MET A 1 -4.57 -26.84 9.67
N ALA A 2 -3.23 -26.92 9.64
CA ALA A 2 -2.36 -25.75 9.36
C ALA A 2 -2.56 -25.09 7.98
N ARG A 3 -2.91 -25.86 6.94
CA ARG A 3 -3.16 -25.34 5.58
C ARG A 3 -4.38 -24.41 5.50
N PHE A 4 -5.38 -24.59 6.34
CA PHE A 4 -6.57 -23.74 6.37
C PHE A 4 -6.29 -22.39 7.07
N HIS A 5 -5.44 -22.41 8.09
CA HIS A 5 -5.06 -21.20 8.84
C HIS A 5 -4.16 -20.26 8.01
N LEU A 6 -3.20 -20.81 7.25
CA LEU A 6 -2.41 -20.05 6.27
C LEU A 6 -3.28 -19.48 5.16
N TYR A 7 -4.30 -20.23 4.72
CA TYR A 7 -5.24 -19.78 3.71
C TYR A 7 -6.06 -18.56 4.19
N ILE A 8 -6.62 -18.61 5.39
CA ILE A 8 -7.36 -17.49 5.99
C ILE A 8 -6.49 -16.25 6.16
N TRP A 9 -5.22 -16.44 6.56
CA TRP A 9 -4.31 -15.32 6.82
C TRP A 9 -3.87 -14.58 5.54
N TRP A 10 -3.81 -15.28 4.41
CA TRP A 10 -3.36 -14.76 3.10
C TRP A 10 -4.49 -14.37 2.13
N ASN A 11 -5.64 -15.06 2.13
CA ASN A 11 -6.68 -14.86 1.11
C ASN A 11 -7.72 -13.79 1.50
N LEU A 12 -7.56 -12.58 0.95
CA LEU A 12 -8.52 -11.48 1.05
C LEU A 12 -9.78 -11.66 0.19
N ALA A 13 -9.74 -12.53 -0.82
CA ALA A 13 -10.83 -12.70 -1.79
C ALA A 13 -11.94 -13.66 -1.31
N TYR A 14 -11.59 -14.66 -0.50
CA TYR A 14 -12.54 -15.65 0.03
C TYR A 14 -13.25 -15.20 1.31
N LEU A 15 -12.74 -14.15 1.96
CA LEU A 15 -13.27 -13.63 3.20
C LEU A 15 -13.89 -12.25 2.92
N ASN A 16 -15.11 -12.04 3.41
CA ASN A 16 -15.78 -10.75 3.30
C ASN A 16 -14.84 -9.66 3.85
N GLN A 17 -14.49 -8.68 3.02
CA GLN A 17 -13.48 -7.65 3.32
C GLN A 17 -13.85 -6.76 4.52
N THR A 18 -15.10 -6.85 4.99
CA THR A 18 -15.57 -6.19 6.21
C THR A 18 -15.11 -6.92 7.48
N PHE A 19 -14.85 -8.23 7.41
CA PHE A 19 -14.43 -9.07 8.54
C PHE A 19 -12.90 -9.28 8.59
N CYS A 20 -12.22 -9.27 7.44
CA CYS A 20 -10.75 -9.38 7.35
C CYS A 20 -10.06 -8.03 7.18
N MET A 21 -10.29 -7.13 8.13
CA MET A 21 -9.54 -5.87 8.26
C MET A 21 -8.10 -6.09 8.78
N GLY A 22 -7.69 -7.34 9.07
CA GLY A 22 -6.54 -7.63 9.93
C GLY A 22 -5.41 -8.49 9.35
N SER A 23 -5.31 -8.70 8.03
CA SER A 23 -4.06 -9.25 7.50
C SER A 23 -2.95 -8.20 7.71
N THR A 24 -1.88 -8.57 8.41
CA THR A 24 -0.75 -7.67 8.75
C THR A 24 -0.20 -6.94 7.52
N CYS A 25 -0.26 -7.60 6.37
CA CYS A 25 0.09 -7.08 5.06
C CYS A 25 -0.76 -5.86 4.65
N THR A 26 -2.10 -5.94 4.78
CA THR A 26 -3.02 -4.86 4.43
C THR A 26 -2.92 -3.67 5.37
N SER A 27 -2.82 -3.92 6.68
CA SER A 27 -2.66 -2.83 7.67
C SER A 27 -1.32 -2.10 7.50
N SER A 28 -0.23 -2.83 7.24
CA SER A 28 1.08 -2.23 6.96
C SER A 28 1.07 -1.34 5.70
N GLN A 29 0.44 -1.81 4.62
CA GLN A 29 0.30 -1.03 3.38
C GLN A 29 -0.63 0.17 3.55
N ALA A 30 -1.72 0.01 4.32
CA ALA A 30 -2.67 1.08 4.62
C ALA A 30 -2.04 2.19 5.49
N GLN A 31 -1.16 1.83 6.43
CA GLN A 31 -0.39 2.78 7.23
C GLN A 31 0.54 3.60 6.33
N ALA A 32 1.33 2.96 5.47
CA ALA A 32 2.23 3.64 4.54
C ALA A 32 1.46 4.59 3.58
N PHE A 33 0.34 4.12 3.04
CA PHE A 33 -0.53 4.92 2.20
C PHE A 33 -1.09 6.15 2.94
N THR A 34 -1.55 5.99 4.18
CA THR A 34 -2.10 7.09 4.97
C THR A 34 -1.07 8.20 5.21
N PHE A 35 0.18 7.85 5.52
CA PHE A 35 1.26 8.84 5.68
C PHE A 35 1.67 9.48 4.35
N LEU A 36 1.68 8.70 3.26
CA LEU A 36 1.94 9.24 1.92
C LEU A 36 0.91 10.32 1.58
N VAL A 37 -0.39 10.04 1.72
CA VAL A 37 -1.45 11.00 1.42
C VAL A 37 -1.38 12.22 2.32
N ARG A 38 -1.15 12.02 3.63
CA ARG A 38 -1.00 13.11 4.59
C ARG A 38 0.14 14.05 4.18
N ASP A 39 1.31 13.50 3.88
CA ASP A 39 2.49 14.32 3.60
C ASP A 39 2.42 14.96 2.20
N GLN A 40 1.77 14.30 1.23
CA GLN A 40 1.44 14.90 -0.06
C GLN A 40 0.51 16.11 0.08
N ARG A 41 -0.47 16.06 1.00
CA ARG A 41 -1.34 17.22 1.32
C ARG A 41 -0.58 18.35 2.00
N LEU A 42 0.47 18.02 2.76
CA LEU A 42 1.43 18.98 3.32
C LEU A 42 2.46 19.46 2.28
N ARG A 43 2.25 19.18 0.98
CA ARG A 43 3.12 19.56 -0.15
C ARG A 43 4.50 18.90 -0.15
N ALA A 44 4.68 17.79 0.59
CA ALA A 44 5.90 16.99 0.49
C ALA A 44 5.97 16.27 -0.86
N ASN A 45 7.17 16.21 -1.43
CA ASN A 45 7.39 15.49 -2.68
C ASN A 45 7.59 14.00 -2.42
N VAL A 46 6.51 13.21 -2.48
CA VAL A 46 6.53 11.76 -2.23
C VAL A 46 7.45 10.98 -3.16
N ARG A 47 7.80 11.51 -4.34
CA ARG A 47 8.68 10.85 -5.32
C ARG A 47 10.16 10.96 -4.98
N SER A 48 10.61 12.12 -4.54
CA SER A 48 12.03 12.42 -4.36
C SER A 48 12.43 12.55 -2.89
N THR A 49 11.55 12.19 -1.95
CA THR A 49 11.88 12.24 -0.53
C THR A 49 12.78 11.07 -0.19
N GLN A 50 14.04 11.39 0.07
CA GLN A 50 15.04 10.44 0.55
C GLN A 50 14.77 10.09 2.02
N GLY A 51 14.71 8.79 2.33
CA GLY A 51 14.65 8.29 3.70
C GLY A 51 16.03 8.19 4.34
N PRO A 52 16.10 7.92 5.66
CA PRO A 52 17.36 7.86 6.41
C PRO A 52 18.29 6.71 6.01
N THR A 53 17.80 5.74 5.23
CA THR A 53 18.55 4.56 4.76
C THR A 53 18.99 4.67 3.31
N ASP A 54 19.04 5.88 2.75
CA ASP A 54 19.30 6.12 1.32
C ASP A 54 18.35 5.41 0.34
N LEU A 55 17.21 4.91 0.85
CA LEU A 55 16.04 4.51 0.05
C LEU A 55 14.93 5.55 0.11
N GLY A 56 14.04 5.56 -0.88
CA GLY A 56 12.91 6.49 -0.90
C GLY A 56 11.98 6.28 0.29
N LYS A 57 11.60 7.38 0.95
CA LYS A 57 10.81 7.36 2.20
C LYS A 57 9.42 6.75 2.00
N TYR A 58 8.75 7.08 0.89
CA TYR A 58 7.39 6.63 0.60
C TYR A 58 7.34 5.59 -0.51
N LEU A 59 8.18 5.75 -1.53
CA LEU A 59 8.20 4.90 -2.72
C LEU A 59 9.62 4.41 -2.98
N THR A 60 9.72 3.18 -3.45
CA THR A 60 10.97 2.53 -3.83
C THR A 60 10.70 1.53 -4.95
N HIS A 61 11.75 0.86 -5.43
CA HIS A 61 11.64 -0.17 -6.44
C HIS A 61 11.68 -1.57 -5.81
N SER A 62 10.83 -2.47 -6.30
CA SER A 62 10.91 -3.89 -6.00
C SER A 62 12.16 -4.51 -6.64
N PRO A 63 12.56 -5.73 -6.25
CA PRO A 63 13.62 -6.47 -6.95
C PRO A 63 13.33 -6.70 -8.45
N THR A 64 12.06 -6.60 -8.87
CA THR A 64 11.62 -6.74 -10.27
C THR A 64 11.44 -5.39 -10.98
N GLY A 65 11.70 -4.27 -10.30
CA GLY A 65 11.62 -2.92 -10.87
C GLY A 65 10.26 -2.23 -10.73
N GLU A 66 9.26 -2.88 -10.13
CA GLU A 66 7.94 -2.27 -9.87
C GLU A 66 8.04 -1.15 -8.83
N VAL A 67 7.25 -0.08 -8.98
CA VAL A 67 7.12 0.97 -7.98
C VAL A 67 6.26 0.45 -6.82
N ILE A 68 6.82 0.43 -5.62
CA ILE A 68 6.22 -0.12 -4.41
C ILE A 68 6.35 0.85 -3.24
N PHE A 69 5.61 0.64 -2.16
CA PHE A 69 5.80 1.42 -0.95
C PHE A 69 7.16 1.14 -0.29
N GLY A 70 7.77 2.19 0.25
CA GLY A 70 9.04 2.15 0.98
C GLY A 70 8.90 1.73 2.44
N GLY A 71 10.04 1.63 3.13
CA GLY A 71 10.10 1.25 4.54
C GLY A 71 9.81 -0.24 4.79
N GLU A 72 9.38 -0.59 5.99
CA GLU A 72 9.17 -2.00 6.35
C GLU A 72 8.09 -2.71 5.52
N THR A 73 7.16 -1.95 4.94
CA THR A 73 6.07 -2.48 4.11
C THR A 73 6.52 -2.92 2.71
N MET A 74 7.79 -2.67 2.35
CA MET A 74 8.41 -3.20 1.13
C MET A 74 8.24 -4.71 1.01
N ARG A 75 8.25 -5.45 2.14
CA ARG A 75 8.05 -6.91 2.18
C ARG A 75 6.67 -7.38 1.72
N PHE A 76 5.70 -6.47 1.69
CA PHE A 76 4.29 -6.71 1.41
C PHE A 76 3.85 -6.19 0.05
N TRP A 77 4.79 -5.87 -0.83
CA TRP A 77 4.54 -5.26 -2.13
C TRP A 77 3.64 -6.07 -3.08
N TYR A 78 3.54 -7.39 -2.87
CA TYR A 78 2.66 -8.30 -3.61
C TYR A 78 1.17 -8.14 -3.25
N LEU A 79 0.83 -7.41 -2.17
CA LEU A 79 -0.56 -7.23 -1.73
C LEU A 79 -1.41 -6.69 -2.87
N ARG A 80 -2.51 -7.36 -3.20
CA ARG A 80 -3.55 -6.86 -4.10
C ARG A 80 -4.79 -6.54 -3.27
N ALA A 81 -5.25 -5.29 -3.29
CA ALA A 81 -6.40 -4.85 -2.52
C ALA A 81 -7.25 -3.90 -3.36
N PRO A 82 -8.60 -4.02 -3.36
CA PRO A 82 -9.45 -3.25 -4.27
C PRO A 82 -9.42 -1.74 -4.03
N TRP A 83 -9.01 -1.30 -2.84
CA TRP A 83 -8.80 0.12 -2.55
C TRP A 83 -7.44 0.64 -3.08
N LEU A 84 -6.48 -0.23 -3.38
CA LEU A 84 -5.15 0.13 -3.88
C LEU A 84 -5.00 -0.13 -5.39
N GLU A 85 -5.67 -1.14 -5.93
CA GLU A 85 -5.61 -1.49 -7.37
C GLU A 85 -5.89 -0.34 -8.33
N PRO A 86 -6.84 0.59 -8.08
CA PRO A 86 -7.06 1.71 -8.99
C PRO A 86 -5.83 2.60 -9.19
N LEU A 87 -4.95 2.65 -8.18
CA LEU A 87 -3.73 3.46 -8.16
C LEU A 87 -2.52 2.71 -8.76
N ARG A 88 -2.69 1.45 -9.15
CA ARG A 88 -1.66 0.69 -9.88
C ARG A 88 -1.76 0.92 -11.39
N GLY A 89 -0.61 0.81 -12.04
CA GLY A 89 -0.41 0.80 -13.48
C GLY A 89 0.44 -0.40 -13.90
N PRO A 90 0.96 -0.40 -15.14
CA PRO A 90 1.73 -1.52 -15.69
C PRO A 90 3.00 -1.87 -14.88
N ASN A 91 3.62 -0.87 -14.25
CA ASN A 91 4.89 -1.00 -13.52
C ASN A 91 4.73 -0.82 -11.99
N GLY A 92 3.59 -1.23 -11.43
CA GLY A 92 3.31 -1.06 -10.00
C GLY A 92 2.53 0.23 -9.69
N LEU A 93 2.84 0.92 -8.60
CA LEU A 93 2.14 2.15 -8.20
C LEU A 93 2.42 3.29 -9.19
N ASP A 94 1.36 3.91 -9.70
CA ASP A 94 1.45 5.00 -10.68
C ASP A 94 1.54 6.36 -9.98
N LEU A 95 2.66 7.05 -10.18
CA LEU A 95 2.93 8.38 -9.63
C LEU A 95 1.90 9.43 -10.05
N SER A 96 1.38 9.34 -11.28
CA SER A 96 0.40 10.29 -11.79
C SER A 96 -0.95 10.14 -11.06
N LYS A 97 -1.36 8.88 -10.85
CA LYS A 97 -2.57 8.51 -10.12
C LYS A 97 -2.47 8.82 -8.62
N LEU A 98 -1.33 8.52 -8.00
CA LEU A 98 -1.07 8.90 -6.61
C LEU A 98 -1.16 10.42 -6.40
N LYS A 99 -0.78 11.20 -7.41
CA LYS A 99 -0.85 12.66 -7.32
C LYS A 99 -2.27 13.22 -7.49
N LYS A 100 -3.08 12.64 -8.37
CA LYS A 100 -4.32 13.26 -8.86
C LYS A 100 -5.59 12.48 -8.55
N ASP A 101 -5.52 11.16 -8.43
CA ASP A 101 -6.69 10.29 -8.54
C ASP A 101 -7.09 9.65 -7.19
N ILE A 102 -6.41 10.01 -6.10
CA ILE A 102 -6.73 9.52 -4.76
C ILE A 102 -8.11 10.04 -4.33
N GLN A 103 -9.01 9.10 -4.06
CA GLN A 103 -10.39 9.39 -3.67
C GLN A 103 -10.54 9.46 -2.15
N PRO A 104 -11.44 10.33 -1.62
CA PRO A 104 -11.68 10.44 -0.18
C PRO A 104 -12.08 9.12 0.50
N TRP A 105 -12.76 8.21 -0.21
CA TRP A 105 -13.14 6.92 0.34
C TRP A 105 -11.94 5.98 0.53
N GLN A 106 -10.91 6.05 -0.33
CA GLN A 106 -9.69 5.26 -0.18
C GLN A 106 -8.93 5.68 1.08
N GLU A 107 -8.86 6.98 1.36
CA GLU A 107 -8.24 7.52 2.58
C GLU A 107 -9.02 7.19 3.86
N ARG A 108 -10.36 7.13 3.77
CA ARG A 108 -11.17 6.66 4.90
C ARG A 108 -10.94 5.18 5.13
N ARG A 109 -10.87 4.39 4.04
CA ARG A 109 -10.64 2.95 4.12
C ARG A 109 -9.27 2.64 4.72
N SER A 110 -8.21 3.31 4.26
CA SER A 110 -6.85 3.07 4.77
C SER A 110 -6.64 3.46 6.23
N ARG A 111 -7.41 4.43 6.74
CA ARG A 111 -7.37 4.80 8.17
C ARG A 111 -8.12 3.84 9.08
N ASN A 112 -9.03 3.05 8.51
CA ASN A 112 -9.92 2.16 9.25
C ASN A 112 -9.49 0.69 9.17
N ILE A 113 -8.41 0.37 8.43
CA ILE A 113 -7.77 -0.95 8.34
C ILE A 113 -6.61 -0.99 9.32
#